data_AF-M0B327-F1
#
_entry.id   AF-M0B327-F1
#
_cell.length_a   1.000
_cell.length_b   1.000
_cell.length_c   1.000
_cell.angle_alpha   90.00
_cell.angle_beta   90.00
_cell.angle_gamma   90.00
#
_symmetry.space_group_name_H-M   'P 1'
#
loop_
_entity.id
_entity.type
_entity.pdbx_description
1 polymer ?
#
loop_
_entity_poly.entity_id
_entity_poly.type
_entity_poly.pdbx_seq_one_letter_code
_entity_poly.pdbx_strand_id
1 'polypeptide(L)'
;MHRQVDWMTAADVTILEFLNAARDVRGNPSIQRPSTISDNTGHARKYVGERCRHLADHGLVEQLERGKYRLSNRGEQLMDGSLHPDDL
;
A
#
# COMPACT_ATOMS: atom_id res chain seq x y z
N MET A 1 -12.58 -10.44 5.16
CA MET A 1 -12.75 -9.38 6.17
C MET A 1 -11.44 -9.31 6.93
N HIS A 2 -10.51 -8.45 6.49
CA HIS A 2 -9.22 -8.27 7.17
C HIS A 2 -9.51 -7.66 8.55
N ARG A 3 -9.06 -8.33 9.61
CA ARG A 3 -9.16 -7.80 10.98
C ARG A 3 -8.41 -6.47 11.00
N GLN A 4 -9.06 -5.40 11.48
CA GLN A 4 -8.50 -4.04 11.44
C GLN A 4 -7.22 -3.99 12.27
N VAL A 5 -6.12 -3.61 11.62
CA VAL A 5 -4.91 -3.14 12.29
C VAL A 5 -5.23 -1.78 12.91
N ASP A 6 -5.03 -1.61 14.22
CA ASP A 6 -5.53 -0.45 14.98
C ASP A 6 -5.06 0.93 14.46
N TRP A 7 -3.88 0.99 13.84
CA TRP A 7 -3.33 2.22 13.28
C TRP A 7 -3.74 2.48 11.83
N MET A 8 -4.33 1.49 11.15
CA MET A 8 -4.76 1.62 9.76
C MET A 8 -6.11 2.32 9.65
N THR A 9 -6.19 3.19 8.66
CA THR A 9 -7.42 3.85 8.21
C THR A 9 -8.05 3.07 7.06
N ALA A 10 -9.31 3.36 6.74
CA ALA A 10 -9.94 2.82 5.54
C ALA A 10 -9.16 3.16 4.25
N ALA A 11 -8.50 4.32 4.21
CA ALA A 11 -7.71 4.72 3.05
C ALA A 11 -6.46 3.84 2.88
N ASP A 12 -5.87 3.36 3.96
CA ASP A 12 -4.71 2.47 3.88
C ASP A 12 -5.06 1.13 3.26
N VAL A 13 -6.24 0.59 3.61
CA VAL A 13 -6.76 -0.63 3.02
C VAL A 13 -6.94 -0.45 1.51
N THR A 14 -7.60 0.63 1.08
CA THR A 14 -7.81 0.92 -0.35
C THR A 14 -6.48 1.14 -1.09
N ILE A 15 -5.50 1.79 -0.46
CA ILE A 15 -4.16 1.99 -1.04
C ILE A 15 -3.43 0.65 -1.21
N LEU A 16 -3.45 -0.21 -0.19
CA LEU A 16 -2.81 -1.53 -0.26
C LEU A 16 -3.49 -2.44 -1.28
N GLU A 17 -4.82 -2.44 -1.34
CA GLU A 17 -5.59 -3.16 -2.36
C GLU A 17 -5.21 -2.71 -3.78
N PHE A 18 -5.12 -1.40 -4.01
CA PHE A 18 -4.66 -0.86 -5.29
C PHE A 18 -3.23 -1.30 -5.63
N LEU A 19 -2.28 -1.15 -4.70
CA LEU A 19 -0.89 -1.55 -4.91
C LEU A 19 -0.74 -3.06 -5.10
N ASN A 20 -1.62 -3.86 -4.49
CA ASN A 20 -1.69 -5.30 -4.67
C ASN A 20 -2.25 -5.72 -6.03
N ALA A 21 -3.22 -4.98 -6.57
CA ALA A 21 -3.70 -5.24 -7.93
C ALA A 21 -2.71 -4.78 -9.01
N ALA A 22 -1.90 -3.76 -8.71
CA ALA A 22 -1.02 -3.12 -9.68
C ALA A 22 0.25 -3.97 -9.94
N ARG A 23 0.28 -4.69 -11.06
CA ARG A 23 1.41 -5.55 -11.47
C ARG A 23 2.13 -5.03 -12.73
N ASP A 24 3.45 -5.23 -12.79
CA ASP A 24 4.25 -4.96 -13.98
C ASP A 24 4.16 -6.12 -14.99
N VAL A 25 4.83 -5.98 -16.15
CA VAL A 25 4.83 -7.01 -17.22
C VAL A 25 5.46 -8.34 -16.82
N ARG A 26 6.16 -8.39 -15.69
CA ARG A 26 6.79 -9.58 -15.11
C ARG A 26 5.98 -10.15 -13.94
N GLY A 27 4.84 -9.53 -13.61
CA GLY A 27 4.00 -9.95 -12.50
C GLY A 27 4.45 -9.44 -11.12
N ASN A 28 5.44 -8.54 -11.04
CA ASN A 28 5.87 -7.97 -9.76
C ASN A 28 5.00 -6.76 -9.36
N PRO A 29 4.95 -6.38 -8.08
CA PRO A 29 4.36 -5.11 -7.66
C PRO A 29 4.91 -3.92 -8.46
N SER A 30 4.02 -3.25 -9.18
CA SER A 30 4.38 -2.12 -10.03
C SER A 30 4.65 -0.85 -9.23
N ILE A 31 5.45 0.05 -9.81
CA ILE A 31 5.81 1.32 -9.19
C ILE A 31 4.74 2.37 -9.48
N GLN A 32 4.15 2.92 -8.43
CA GLN A 32 3.04 3.86 -8.48
C GLN A 32 3.41 5.22 -7.88
N ARG A 33 2.88 6.29 -8.47
CA ARG A 33 2.99 7.65 -7.92
C ARG A 33 1.76 7.92 -7.04
N PRO A 34 1.86 8.80 -6.02
CA PRO A 34 0.70 9.22 -5.24
C PRO A 34 -0.45 9.80 -6.07
N SER A 35 -0.17 10.41 -7.22
CA SER A 35 -1.22 10.85 -8.16
C SER A 35 -1.98 9.67 -8.74
N THR A 36 -1.29 8.65 -9.23
CA THR A 36 -1.93 7.48 -9.84
C THR A 36 -2.76 6.72 -8.81
N ILE A 37 -2.26 6.58 -7.58
CA ILE A 37 -3.02 5.99 -6.48
C ILE A 37 -4.26 6.85 -6.19
N SER A 38 -4.10 8.17 -6.04
CA SER A 38 -5.20 9.12 -5.81
C SER A 38 -6.32 9.03 -6.85
N ASP A 39 -5.95 8.97 -8.14
CA ASP A 39 -6.90 8.88 -9.26
C ASP A 39 -7.74 7.59 -9.21
N ASN A 40 -7.20 6.52 -8.61
CA ASN A 40 -7.85 5.20 -8.57
C ASN A 40 -8.52 4.87 -7.23
N THR A 41 -8.12 5.52 -6.13
CA THR A 41 -8.71 5.28 -4.80
C THR A 41 -9.71 6.35 -4.39
N GLY A 42 -9.83 7.46 -5.12
CA GLY A 42 -10.70 8.59 -4.78
C GLY A 42 -10.24 9.41 -3.58
N HIS A 43 -9.03 9.15 -3.05
CA HIS A 43 -8.44 9.92 -1.95
C HIS A 43 -7.57 11.05 -2.48
N ALA A 44 -7.51 12.18 -1.79
CA ALA A 44 -6.69 13.31 -2.21
C ALA A 44 -5.20 12.96 -2.25
N ARG A 45 -4.50 13.33 -3.33
CA ARG A 45 -3.07 13.04 -3.55
C ARG A 45 -2.15 13.35 -2.36
N LYS A 46 -2.35 14.48 -1.68
CA LYS A 46 -1.54 14.86 -0.51
C LYS A 46 -1.71 13.83 0.62
N TYR A 47 -2.96 13.47 0.91
CA TYR A 47 -3.31 12.48 1.93
C TYR A 47 -2.79 11.09 1.56
N VAL A 48 -2.91 10.68 0.30
CA VAL A 48 -2.31 9.43 -0.20
C VAL A 48 -0.81 9.41 0.05
N GLY A 49 -0.09 10.50 -0.26
CA GLY A 49 1.35 10.57 0.01
C GLY A 49 1.73 10.55 1.49
N GLU A 50 0.87 11.02 2.38
CA GLU A 50 1.02 10.89 3.84
C GLU A 50 0.81 9.43 4.28
N ARG A 51 -0.26 8.79 3.81
CA ARG A 51 -0.56 7.38 4.12
C ARG A 51 0.48 6.41 3.55
N CYS A 52 0.96 6.61 2.33
CA CYS A 52 2.03 5.78 1.76
C CYS A 52 3.35 5.87 2.56
N ARG A 53 3.66 7.03 3.17
CA ARG A 53 4.81 7.14 4.09
C ARG A 53 4.58 6.34 5.36
N HIS A 54 3.41 6.49 5.97
CA HIS A 54 3.04 5.71 7.15
C HIS A 54 3.09 4.20 6.88
N LEU A 55 2.57 3.74 5.74
CA LEU A 55 2.63 2.34 5.33
C LEU A 55 4.06 1.86 5.08
N ALA A 56 4.95 2.75 4.63
CA ALA A 56 6.37 2.43 4.46
C ALA A 56 7.09 2.34 5.81
N ASP A 57 6.74 3.19 6.78
CA ASP A 57 7.27 3.13 8.14
C ASP A 57 6.92 1.79 8.83
N HIS A 58 5.77 1.21 8.52
CA HIS A 58 5.36 -0.15 8.96
C HIS A 58 5.83 -1.28 8.01
N GLY A 59 6.61 -0.96 6.98
CA GLY A 59 7.19 -1.94 6.07
C GLY A 59 6.20 -2.67 5.18
N LEU A 60 4.96 -2.17 5.00
CA LEU A 60 3.97 -2.74 4.09
C LEU A 60 4.15 -2.26 2.65
N VAL A 61 4.74 -1.08 2.47
CA VAL A 61 5.00 -0.46 1.17
C VAL A 61 6.47 -0.06 1.10
N GLU A 62 7.09 -0.16 -0.07
CA GLU A 62 8.45 0.34 -0.29
C GLU A 62 8.40 1.74 -0.89
N GLN A 63 9.08 2.70 -0.25
CA GLN A 63 9.33 4.01 -0.84
C GLN A 63 10.56 3.95 -1.75
N LEU A 64 10.37 4.30 -3.01
CA LEU A 64 11.41 4.38 -4.03
C LEU A 64 11.78 5.84 -4.31
N GLU A 65 12.80 6.03 -5.15
CA GLU A 65 13.23 7.37 -5.55
C GLU A 65 12.07 8.25 -6.04
N ARG A 66 12.16 9.55 -5.69
CA ARG A 66 11.19 10.59 -6.08
C ARG A 66 9.77 10.36 -5.55
N GLY A 67 9.64 9.71 -4.39
CA GLY A 67 8.36 9.54 -3.69
C GLY A 67 7.38 8.65 -4.44
N LYS A 68 7.90 7.64 -5.13
CA LYS A 68 7.11 6.55 -5.72
C LYS A 68 7.02 5.40 -4.74
N TYR A 69 6.01 4.57 -4.89
CA TYR A 69 5.71 3.49 -3.97
C TYR A 69 5.38 2.20 -4.73
N ARG A 70 5.70 1.06 -4.14
CA ARG A 70 5.20 -0.25 -4.57
C ARG A 70 4.88 -1.10 -3.35
N LEU A 71 4.04 -2.11 -3.51
CA LEU A 71 3.81 -3.08 -2.44
C LEU A 71 5.13 -3.79 -2.08
N SER A 72 5.37 -3.99 -0.79
CA SER A 72 6.51 -4.78 -0.29
C SER A 72 6.15 -6.26 -0.19
N ASN A 73 7.14 -7.12 0.08
CA ASN A 73 6.89 -8.53 0.38
C ASN A 73 5.98 -8.71 1.63
N ARG A 74 6.16 -7.91 2.69
CA ARG A 74 5.27 -7.96 3.88
C ARG A 74 3.87 -7.49 3.54
N GLY A 75 3.75 -6.50 2.66
CA GLY A 75 2.47 -6.05 2.13
C GLY A 75 1.76 -7.16 1.37
N GLU A 76 2.47 -7.91 0.51
CA GLU A 76 1.91 -9.07 -0.18
C GLU A 76 1.45 -10.15 0.80
N GLN A 77 2.26 -10.47 1.81
CA GLN A 77 1.91 -11.42 2.86
C GLN A 77 0.69 -10.99 3.68
N LEU A 78 0.53 -9.68 3.94
CA LEU A 78 -0.66 -9.19 4.61
C LEU A 78 -1.91 -9.38 3.73
N MET A 79 -1.78 -9.16 2.41
CA MET A 79 -2.88 -9.25 1.45
C MET A 79 -3.28 -10.69 1.10
N ASP A 80 -2.35 -11.64 1.17
CA ASP A 80 -2.64 -13.06 1.01
C ASP A 80 -3.02 -13.78 2.33
N GLY A 81 -2.89 -13.08 3.45
CA GLY A 81 -3.24 -13.55 4.79
C GLY A 81 -2.16 -14.40 5.48
N SER A 82 -0.97 -14.51 4.90
CA SER A 82 0.18 -15.20 5.52
C SER A 82 0.86 -14.40 6.61
N LEU A 83 0.72 -13.07 6.62
CA LEU A 83 1.08 -12.20 7.75
C LEU A 83 -0.19 -11.80 8.50
N HIS A 84 -0.24 -12.09 9.81
CA HIS A 84 -1.40 -11.72 10.60
C HIS A 84 -1.32 -10.23 10.99
N PRO A 85 -2.45 -9.49 10.98
CA PRO A 85 -2.51 -8.11 11.44
C PRO A 85 -1.89 -7.84 12.82
N ASP A 86 -1.88 -8.85 13.70
CA ASP A 86 -1.34 -8.75 15.06
C ASP A 86 0.21 -8.80 15.09
N ASP A 87 0.85 -9.11 13.96
CA ASP A 87 2.31 -9.15 13.77
C ASP A 87 2.87 -7.83 13.17
N LEU A 88 2.08 -6.76 13.19
CA LEU A 88 2.38 -5.43 12.63
C LEU A 88 2.55 -4.32 13.67
#